data_AF-R0H3R9-F1
#
_entry.id   AF-R0H3R9-F1
#
_cell.length_a   1.000
_cell.length_b   1.000
_cell.length_c   1.000
_cell.angle_alpha   90.00
_cell.angle_beta   90.00
_cell.angle_gamma   90.00
#
_symmetry.space_group_name_H-M   'P 1'
#
loop_
_entity.id
_entity.type
_entity.pdbx_description
1 polymer ?
#
loop_
_entity_poly.entity_id
_entity_poly.type
_entity_poly.pdbx_seq_one_letter_code
_entity_poly.pdbx_strand_id
1 'polypeptide(L)'
;METVILSINCASAAKIAYKKISTPLETPSRNFSISYLISSLTWRSLAIIIGSLSTIFYSLIQLFCLLSSFPIFSLVHIASKRVLKNTWINFRIRSSQILYWPNFLEENDLMSISCVEHAEKAALRRHSTWSAMAVDLILGNWIGLCLLFNTESVCSWIFNFAKEFTNGILRSGCVWLMGVPAGFKLNTELAGVLGMVSLNVIQIWSTLWVFMASFIFYLIRAVAILGITFGATVSAAFVIDVITFATLHIMALHWTITLVYSHQIQALAALWRLFRGRKLNPLRQRLDSYGYTVKQHVVGSLLFTPLLLLLPTTSVFYIFFTITSTTINSICMLIEFSISVIHATPYAEIMIWLVRRKRFPSGVWFEMEHCGEHILESSSNLMREHNIPLKTPSLMVSNLRSNFLSLGQILLPHYTTIFSGISASSLTTSARGVLSGKRMPSKLGLDLPPPRPWMHMPLREYWMLCHNSIVSSVANGEFSN
;
A
#
# COMPACT_ATOMS: atom_id res chain seq x y z
N MET A 1 20.71 -2.73 34.49
CA MET A 1 19.67 -1.85 33.91
C MET A 1 18.35 -2.61 33.71
N GLU A 2 18.37 -3.80 33.10
CA GLU A 2 17.18 -4.65 32.94
C GLU A 2 16.48 -5.02 34.25
N THR A 3 17.25 -5.32 35.30
CA THR A 3 16.73 -5.58 36.66
C THR A 3 16.01 -4.38 37.27
N VAL A 4 16.51 -3.17 36.99
CA VAL A 4 15.90 -1.91 37.45
C VAL A 4 14.60 -1.65 36.70
N ILE A 5 14.59 -1.83 35.38
CA ILE A 5 13.38 -1.68 34.55
C ILE A 5 12.32 -2.71 34.97
N LEU A 6 12.71 -3.97 35.21
CA LEU A 6 11.82 -5.00 35.74
C LEU A 6 11.24 -4.59 37.10
N SER A 7 12.07 -4.09 38.01
CA SER A 7 11.61 -3.65 39.34
C SER A 7 10.63 -2.48 39.28
N ILE A 8 10.85 -1.52 38.37
CA ILE A 8 9.95 -0.37 38.15
C ILE A 8 8.63 -0.84 37.53
N ASN A 9 8.68 -1.73 36.55
CA ASN A 9 7.49 -2.31 35.93
C ASN A 9 6.65 -3.08 36.96
N CYS A 10 7.29 -3.93 37.78
CA CYS A 10 6.63 -4.65 38.87
C CYS A 10 6.03 -3.71 39.91
N ALA A 11 6.74 -2.66 40.31
CA ALA A 11 6.23 -1.66 41.25
C ALA A 11 5.05 -0.87 40.68
N SER A 12 5.08 -0.53 39.39
CA SER A 12 3.98 0.16 38.70
C SER A 12 2.74 -0.73 38.57
N ALA A 13 2.91 -2.01 38.22
CA ALA A 13 1.83 -2.98 38.16
C ALA A 13 1.20 -3.23 39.54
N ALA A 14 2.03 -3.35 40.58
CA ALA A 14 1.57 -3.47 41.97
C ALA A 14 0.81 -2.23 42.43
N LYS A 15 1.26 -1.02 42.06
CA LYS A 15 0.58 0.24 42.38
C LYS A 15 -0.78 0.36 41.67
N ILE A 16 -0.89 -0.10 40.42
CA ILE A 16 -2.17 -0.12 39.68
C ILE A 16 -3.13 -1.15 40.30
N ALA A 17 -2.64 -2.36 40.60
CA ALA A 17 -3.43 -3.38 41.28
C ALA A 17 -3.91 -2.91 42.66
N TYR A 18 -3.02 -2.26 43.42
CA TYR A 18 -3.36 -1.66 44.71
C TYR A 18 -4.40 -0.56 44.55
N LYS A 19 -4.26 0.34 43.56
CA LYS A 19 -5.24 1.41 43.30
C LYS A 19 -6.63 0.86 42.98
N LYS A 20 -6.72 -0.28 42.27
CA LYS A 20 -7.97 -0.97 41.95
C LYS A 20 -8.62 -1.66 43.17
N ILE A 21 -7.81 -2.12 44.11
CA ILE A 21 -8.27 -2.72 45.37
C ILE A 21 -8.60 -1.64 46.41
N SER A 22 -7.90 -0.51 46.36
CA SER A 22 -8.01 0.59 47.32
C SER A 22 -9.05 1.65 46.95
N THR A 23 -9.60 1.66 45.73
CA THR A 23 -10.83 2.38 45.44
C THR A 23 -11.94 1.67 46.19
N PRO A 24 -12.47 2.22 47.29
CA PRO A 24 -13.60 1.64 47.95
C PRO A 24 -14.76 1.65 46.95
N LEU A 25 -15.66 0.68 47.11
CA LEU A 25 -17.03 0.75 46.60
C LEU A 25 -17.73 1.94 47.28
N GLU A 26 -17.27 3.17 47.07
CA GLU A 26 -18.05 4.36 47.35
C GLU A 26 -19.17 4.34 46.35
N THR A 27 -20.33 3.82 46.78
CA THR A 27 -21.60 4.14 46.15
C THR A 27 -21.66 5.65 46.10
N PRO A 28 -21.60 6.30 44.92
CA PRO A 28 -21.72 7.73 44.86
C PRO A 28 -23.08 8.06 45.45
N SER A 29 -23.08 8.81 46.56
CA SER A 29 -24.30 9.36 47.13
C SER A 29 -25.06 10.05 46.02
N ARG A 30 -26.23 9.49 45.76
CA ARG A 30 -26.92 9.53 44.47
C ARG A 30 -27.67 10.83 44.31
N ASN A 31 -26.96 11.94 44.10
CA ASN A 31 -27.55 13.11 43.49
C ASN A 31 -27.50 12.91 41.98
N PHE A 32 -28.44 12.12 41.46
CA PHE A 32 -28.70 12.00 40.02
C PHE A 32 -29.10 13.38 39.48
N SER A 33 -28.13 14.17 39.07
CA SER A 33 -28.38 15.33 38.24
C SER A 33 -29.02 14.85 36.93
N ILE A 34 -30.09 15.49 36.51
CA ILE A 34 -30.78 15.23 35.23
C ILE A 34 -29.77 15.25 34.07
N SER A 35 -28.70 16.04 34.18
CA SER A 35 -27.58 16.09 33.22
C SER A 35 -26.84 14.75 33.08
N TYR A 36 -26.60 14.01 34.18
CA TYR A 36 -25.96 12.69 34.13
C TYR A 36 -26.85 11.65 33.46
N LEU A 37 -28.15 11.67 33.76
CA LEU A 37 -29.12 10.78 33.13
C LEU A 37 -29.23 11.04 31.62
N ILE A 38 -29.25 12.31 31.21
CA ILE A 38 -29.24 12.72 29.81
C ILE A 38 -27.93 12.29 29.14
N SER A 39 -26.77 12.52 29.77
CA SER A 39 -25.47 12.10 29.24
C SER A 39 -25.39 10.58 29.04
N SER A 40 -25.76 9.80 30.06
CA SER A 40 -25.80 8.34 30.00
C SER A 40 -26.78 7.82 28.94
N LEU A 41 -27.95 8.44 28.82
CA LEU A 41 -28.95 8.10 27.80
C LEU A 41 -28.43 8.42 26.39
N THR A 42 -27.83 9.60 26.18
CA THR A 42 -27.25 9.98 24.88
C THR A 42 -26.13 9.04 24.46
N TRP A 43 -25.31 8.57 25.41
CA TRP A 43 -24.22 7.63 25.10
C TRP A 43 -24.73 6.22 24.79
N ARG A 44 -25.77 5.76 25.50
CA ARG A 44 -26.44 4.49 25.18
C ARG A 44 -27.13 4.55 23.81
N SER A 45 -27.80 5.66 23.50
CA SER A 45 -28.38 5.88 22.17
C SER A 45 -27.29 5.92 21.08
N LEU A 46 -26.18 6.62 21.32
CA LEU A 46 -25.01 6.65 20.43
C LEU A 46 -24.44 5.24 20.23
N ALA A 47 -24.33 4.45 21.30
CA ALA A 47 -23.87 3.07 21.26
C ALA A 47 -24.76 2.17 20.39
N ILE A 48 -26.07 2.31 20.53
CA ILE A 48 -27.06 1.58 19.73
C ILE A 48 -27.00 2.01 18.27
N ILE A 49 -26.83 3.30 17.99
CA ILE A 49 -26.74 3.84 16.62
C ILE A 49 -25.46 3.35 15.94
N ILE A 50 -24.29 3.49 16.57
CA ILE A 50 -23.01 3.06 15.99
C ILE A 50 -22.91 1.54 15.90
N GLY A 51 -23.38 0.81 16.93
CA GLY A 51 -23.43 -0.65 16.89
C GLY A 51 -24.37 -1.16 15.78
N SER A 52 -25.54 -0.56 15.63
CA SER A 52 -26.47 -0.93 14.54
C SER A 52 -25.90 -0.58 13.16
N LEU A 53 -25.31 0.60 12.97
CA LEU A 53 -24.67 0.99 11.71
C LEU A 53 -23.50 0.05 11.34
N SER A 54 -22.65 -0.29 12.30
CA SER A 54 -21.52 -1.22 12.11
C SER A 54 -22.00 -2.62 11.72
N THR A 55 -23.07 -3.10 12.35
CA THR A 55 -23.64 -4.43 12.05
C THR A 55 -24.43 -4.48 10.76
N ILE A 56 -25.06 -3.38 10.34
CA ILE A 56 -25.64 -3.24 8.99
C ILE A 56 -24.52 -3.30 7.94
N PHE A 57 -23.43 -2.56 8.14
CA PHE A 57 -22.27 -2.59 7.25
C PHE A 57 -21.64 -4.00 7.17
N TYR A 58 -21.49 -4.68 8.31
CA TYR A 58 -21.03 -6.06 8.37
C TYR A 58 -21.98 -7.02 7.61
N SER A 59 -23.30 -6.86 7.81
CA SER A 59 -24.33 -7.63 7.12
C SER A 59 -24.25 -7.45 5.61
N LEU A 60 -24.03 -6.20 5.13
CA LEU A 60 -23.89 -5.91 3.70
C LEU A 60 -22.65 -6.58 3.09
N ILE A 61 -21.52 -6.58 3.80
CA ILE A 61 -20.30 -7.26 3.35
C ILE A 61 -20.51 -8.78 3.30
N GLN A 62 -21.14 -9.35 4.33
CA GLN A 62 -21.42 -10.78 4.39
C GLN A 62 -22.45 -11.21 3.33
N LEU A 63 -23.47 -10.39 3.08
CA LEU A 63 -24.43 -10.57 2.00
C LEU A 63 -23.74 -10.49 0.64
N PHE A 64 -22.80 -9.57 0.43
CA PHE A 64 -22.04 -9.50 -0.80
C PHE A 64 -21.16 -10.75 -1.02
N CYS A 65 -20.49 -11.22 0.03
CA CYS A 65 -19.71 -12.46 0.00
C CYS A 65 -20.59 -13.69 -0.26
N LEU A 66 -21.80 -13.74 0.32
CA LEU A 66 -22.78 -14.78 0.09
C LEU A 66 -23.35 -14.70 -1.33
N LEU A 67 -23.70 -13.51 -1.82
CA LEU A 67 -24.21 -13.31 -3.17
C LEU A 67 -23.17 -13.74 -4.21
N SER A 68 -21.90 -13.50 -3.93
CA SER A 68 -20.77 -13.95 -4.73
C SER A 68 -20.58 -15.48 -4.78
N SER A 69 -21.13 -16.24 -3.83
CA SER A 69 -20.99 -17.70 -3.83
C SER A 69 -22.01 -18.40 -4.73
N PHE A 70 -23.11 -17.71 -5.10
CA PHE A 70 -24.10 -18.24 -6.04
C PHE A 70 -23.51 -18.38 -7.46
N PRO A 71 -23.82 -19.46 -8.21
CA PRO A 71 -23.16 -19.78 -9.48
C PRO A 71 -23.31 -18.71 -10.58
N ILE A 72 -24.46 -18.04 -10.65
CA ILE A 72 -24.72 -16.98 -11.64
C ILE A 72 -23.87 -15.73 -11.35
N PHE A 73 -23.83 -15.33 -10.08
CA PHE A 73 -23.03 -14.19 -9.62
C PHE A 73 -21.55 -14.53 -9.44
N SER A 74 -21.21 -15.81 -9.29
CA SER A 74 -19.85 -16.32 -9.18
C SER A 74 -19.07 -16.06 -10.46
N LEU A 75 -19.66 -16.27 -11.64
CA LEU A 75 -18.98 -15.97 -12.90
C LEU A 75 -18.72 -14.47 -13.05
N VAL A 76 -19.72 -13.64 -12.74
CA VAL A 76 -19.61 -12.17 -12.74
C VAL A 76 -18.60 -11.70 -11.70
N HIS A 77 -18.57 -12.34 -10.53
CA HIS A 77 -17.63 -12.05 -9.46
C HIS A 77 -16.20 -12.47 -9.82
N ILE A 78 -16.01 -13.63 -10.47
CA ILE A 78 -14.69 -14.09 -10.94
C ILE A 78 -14.18 -13.15 -12.03
N ALA A 79 -15.05 -12.75 -12.96
CA ALA A 79 -14.72 -11.77 -14.00
C ALA A 79 -14.39 -10.41 -13.38
N SER A 80 -15.22 -9.92 -12.46
CA SER A 80 -15.01 -8.67 -11.72
C SER A 80 -13.72 -8.71 -10.89
N LYS A 81 -13.43 -9.80 -10.19
CA LYS A 81 -12.18 -9.97 -9.43
C LYS A 81 -10.95 -10.04 -10.32
N ARG A 82 -11.10 -10.48 -11.58
CA ARG A 82 -10.02 -10.46 -12.56
C ARG A 82 -9.80 -9.05 -13.14
N VAL A 83 -10.87 -8.28 -13.36
CA VAL A 83 -10.81 -6.93 -13.93
C VAL A 83 -10.49 -5.87 -12.86
N LEU A 84 -11.19 -5.90 -11.73
CA LEU A 84 -11.08 -5.01 -10.57
C LEU A 84 -10.24 -5.63 -9.45
N LYS A 85 -9.13 -6.27 -9.81
CA LYS A 85 -8.30 -7.02 -8.86
C LYS A 85 -7.77 -6.11 -7.76
N ASN A 86 -7.27 -4.93 -8.12
CA ASN A 86 -6.62 -4.03 -7.17
C ASN A 86 -7.65 -3.35 -6.26
N THR A 87 -8.79 -2.96 -6.80
CA THR A 87 -9.93 -2.43 -6.03
C THR A 87 -10.40 -3.44 -4.99
N TRP A 88 -10.59 -4.69 -5.38
CA TRP A 88 -11.10 -5.73 -4.47
C TRP A 88 -10.16 -6.01 -3.29
N ILE A 89 -8.84 -5.98 -3.53
CA ILE A 89 -7.84 -6.16 -2.47
C ILE A 89 -7.91 -5.00 -1.48
N ASN A 90 -7.87 -3.76 -1.97
CA ASN A 90 -7.89 -2.57 -1.11
C ASN A 90 -9.23 -2.42 -0.38
N PHE A 91 -10.34 -2.71 -1.07
CA PHE A 91 -11.67 -2.74 -0.46
C PHE A 91 -11.75 -3.74 0.70
N ARG A 92 -11.25 -4.97 0.52
CA ARG A 92 -11.22 -5.97 1.59
C ARG A 92 -10.35 -5.54 2.77
N ILE A 93 -9.18 -4.95 2.48
CA ILE A 93 -8.29 -4.44 3.52
C ILE A 93 -9.00 -3.34 4.32
N ARG A 94 -9.60 -2.36 3.65
CA ARG A 94 -10.28 -1.24 4.31
C ARG A 94 -11.54 -1.66 5.04
N SER A 95 -12.37 -2.53 4.47
CA SER A 95 -13.54 -3.07 5.17
C SER A 95 -13.13 -3.79 6.46
N SER A 96 -12.07 -4.60 6.40
CA SER A 96 -11.55 -5.27 7.60
C SER A 96 -10.98 -4.30 8.65
N GLN A 97 -10.44 -3.15 8.24
CA GLN A 97 -9.96 -2.11 9.19
C GLN A 97 -11.12 -1.36 9.82
N ILE A 98 -12.14 -1.00 9.03
CA ILE A 98 -13.37 -0.36 9.53
C ILE A 98 -13.98 -1.26 10.60
N LEU A 99 -14.16 -2.56 10.31
CA LEU A 99 -14.80 -3.53 11.21
C LEU A 99 -14.01 -3.82 12.52
N TYR A 100 -12.74 -3.40 12.62
CA TYR A 100 -11.87 -3.65 13.78
C TYR A 100 -12.10 -2.68 14.96
N TRP A 101 -12.86 -1.59 14.76
CA TRP A 101 -13.06 -0.54 15.78
C TRP A 101 -13.58 -1.01 17.16
N PRO A 102 -14.42 -2.06 17.31
CA PRO A 102 -14.94 -2.38 18.63
C PRO A 102 -13.96 -3.20 19.48
N ASN A 103 -13.12 -4.03 18.85
CA ASN A 103 -11.99 -4.69 19.53
C ASN A 103 -10.99 -3.67 20.09
N PHE A 104 -10.85 -2.51 19.44
CA PHE A 104 -10.00 -1.42 19.90
C PHE A 104 -10.50 -0.80 21.22
N LEU A 105 -11.82 -0.65 21.37
CA LEU A 105 -12.42 -0.08 22.57
C LEU A 105 -12.44 -1.08 23.74
N GLU A 106 -12.64 -2.37 23.46
CA GLU A 106 -12.68 -3.44 24.46
C GLU A 106 -11.31 -3.76 25.08
N GLU A 107 -10.21 -3.68 24.31
CA GLU A 107 -8.85 -3.97 24.82
C GLU A 107 -8.27 -2.88 25.75
N ASN A 108 -9.01 -1.80 26.04
CA ASN A 108 -8.67 -0.90 27.14
C ASN A 108 -8.91 -1.55 28.52
N ASP A 109 -9.68 -2.64 28.60
CA ASP A 109 -10.04 -3.30 29.86
C ASP A 109 -9.14 -4.45 30.32
N LEU A 110 -8.16 -4.90 29.51
CA LEU A 110 -7.41 -6.11 29.83
C LEU A 110 -6.00 -5.81 30.36
N MET A 111 -5.95 -5.86 31.70
CA MET A 111 -4.95 -6.42 32.62
C MET A 111 -3.94 -7.50 32.12
N SER A 112 -3.74 -7.71 30.82
CA SER A 112 -3.00 -8.86 30.26
C SER A 112 -1.60 -8.54 29.73
N ILE A 113 -1.14 -7.29 29.74
CA ILE A 113 0.20 -6.96 29.24
C ILE A 113 1.16 -6.81 30.41
N SER A 114 1.89 -7.88 30.70
CA SER A 114 2.89 -7.98 31.77
C SER A 114 4.10 -7.04 31.61
N CYS A 115 4.24 -6.37 30.45
CA CYS A 115 5.36 -5.50 30.13
C CYS A 115 4.91 -4.16 29.54
N VAL A 116 5.26 -3.06 30.21
CA VAL A 116 4.92 -1.67 29.82
C VAL A 116 5.35 -1.34 28.39
N GLU A 117 6.52 -1.83 27.96
CA GLU A 117 7.02 -1.62 26.60
C GLU A 117 6.14 -2.30 25.54
N HIS A 118 5.66 -3.50 25.81
CA HIS A 118 4.79 -4.23 24.90
C HIS A 118 3.41 -3.57 24.81
N ALA A 119 2.91 -3.02 25.93
CA ALA A 119 1.67 -2.28 25.98
C ALA A 119 1.75 -0.98 25.17
N GLU A 120 2.86 -0.24 25.31
CA GLU A 120 3.09 0.99 24.55
C GLU A 120 3.24 0.71 23.05
N LYS A 121 4.02 -0.31 22.66
CA LYS A 121 4.15 -0.71 21.25
C LYS A 121 2.82 -1.16 20.64
N ALA A 122 2.00 -1.89 21.39
CA ALA A 122 0.67 -2.29 20.95
C ALA A 122 -0.26 -1.07 20.77
N ALA A 123 -0.27 -0.14 21.74
CA ALA A 123 -1.04 1.10 21.66
C ALA A 123 -0.61 1.99 20.48
N LEU A 124 0.70 2.17 20.26
CA LEU A 124 1.23 2.94 19.13
C LEU A 124 0.81 2.34 17.78
N ARG A 125 0.93 1.01 17.62
CA ARG A 125 0.47 0.32 16.40
C ARG A 125 -1.04 0.51 16.17
N ARG A 126 -1.86 0.46 17.22
CA ARG A 126 -3.32 0.70 17.14
C ARG A 126 -3.63 2.14 16.72
N HIS A 127 -2.99 3.13 17.34
CA HIS A 127 -3.18 4.53 16.95
C HIS A 127 -2.69 4.78 15.52
N SER A 128 -1.59 4.15 15.12
CA SER A 128 -1.04 4.22 13.77
C SER A 128 -2.04 3.69 12.72
N THR A 129 -2.67 2.53 12.94
CA THR A 129 -3.67 2.00 11.98
C THR A 129 -4.93 2.85 11.88
N TRP A 130 -5.45 3.37 12.99
CA TRP A 130 -6.66 4.21 12.98
C TRP A 130 -6.39 5.61 12.40
N SER A 131 -5.25 6.22 12.74
CA SER A 131 -4.85 7.50 12.16
C SER A 131 -4.62 7.40 10.64
N ALA A 132 -4.01 6.31 10.15
CA ALA A 132 -3.89 6.06 8.71
C ALA A 132 -5.25 5.88 8.02
N MET A 133 -6.22 5.27 8.69
CA MET A 133 -7.59 5.17 8.19
C MET A 133 -8.28 6.54 8.17
N ALA A 134 -8.16 7.34 9.23
CA ALA A 134 -8.76 8.66 9.31
C ALA A 134 -8.20 9.62 8.24
N VAL A 135 -6.87 9.65 8.07
CA VAL A 135 -6.23 10.46 7.03
C VAL A 135 -6.70 10.04 5.63
N ASP A 136 -6.78 8.73 5.35
CA ASP A 136 -7.26 8.24 4.05
C ASP A 136 -8.73 8.56 3.78
N LEU A 137 -9.59 8.53 4.81
CA LEU A 137 -11.00 8.91 4.69
C LEU A 137 -11.17 10.41 4.46
N ILE A 138 -10.38 11.25 5.15
CA ILE A 138 -10.39 12.70 4.95
C ILE A 138 -9.92 13.05 3.54
N LEU A 139 -8.80 12.46 3.09
CA LEU A 139 -8.31 12.61 1.72
C LEU A 139 -9.34 12.12 0.70
N GLY A 140 -9.99 10.98 0.97
CA GLY A 140 -11.03 10.41 0.11
C GLY A 140 -12.25 11.29 -0.02
N ASN A 141 -12.69 11.92 1.08
CA ASN A 141 -13.77 12.90 1.07
C ASN A 141 -13.39 14.16 0.30
N TRP A 142 -12.18 14.70 0.52
CA TRP A 142 -11.68 15.86 -0.22
C TRP A 142 -11.63 15.61 -1.73
N ILE A 143 -11.02 14.49 -2.14
CA ILE A 143 -10.89 14.11 -3.55
C ILE A 143 -12.27 13.81 -4.14
N GLY A 144 -13.09 13.00 -3.46
CA GLY A 144 -14.39 12.59 -3.95
C GLY A 144 -15.36 13.76 -4.10
N LEU A 145 -15.41 14.67 -3.14
CA LEU A 145 -16.26 15.86 -3.21
C LEU A 145 -15.80 16.80 -4.35
N CYS A 146 -14.49 17.01 -4.48
CA CYS A 146 -13.92 17.78 -5.59
C CYS A 146 -14.28 17.17 -6.96
N LEU A 147 -14.24 15.83 -7.07
CA LEU A 147 -14.59 15.10 -8.28
C LEU A 147 -16.09 15.21 -8.62
N LEU A 148 -16.97 15.18 -7.62
CA LEU A 148 -18.41 15.35 -7.81
C LEU A 148 -18.77 16.76 -8.31
N PHE A 149 -18.14 17.80 -7.75
CA PHE A 149 -18.39 19.17 -8.19
C PHE A 149 -17.89 19.43 -9.61
N ASN A 150 -16.77 18.82 -10.00
CA ASN A 150 -16.12 19.05 -11.29
C ASN A 150 -16.34 17.92 -12.30
N THR A 151 -17.37 17.08 -12.13
CA THR A 151 -17.55 15.85 -12.93
C THR A 151 -17.60 16.13 -14.44
N GLU A 152 -18.28 17.19 -14.88
CA GLU A 152 -18.38 17.53 -16.30
C GLU A 152 -17.03 17.95 -16.90
N SER A 153 -16.29 18.80 -16.18
CA SER A 153 -14.94 19.24 -16.59
C SER A 153 -13.98 18.06 -16.66
N VAL A 154 -14.00 17.17 -15.66
CA VAL A 154 -13.16 15.97 -15.63
C VAL A 154 -13.52 15.02 -16.77
N CYS A 155 -14.81 14.83 -17.06
CA CYS A 155 -15.28 13.98 -18.15
C CYS A 155 -14.78 14.49 -19.52
N SER A 156 -14.94 15.79 -19.78
CA SER A 156 -14.46 16.43 -21.01
C SER A 156 -12.94 16.32 -21.14
N TRP A 157 -12.20 16.54 -20.04
CA TRP A 157 -10.75 16.39 -20.02
C TRP A 157 -10.31 14.95 -20.32
N ILE A 158 -10.95 13.95 -19.71
CA ILE A 158 -10.66 12.52 -19.97
C ILE A 158 -10.94 12.17 -21.44
N PHE A 159 -12.06 12.63 -22.00
CA PHE A 159 -12.40 12.35 -23.38
C PHE A 159 -11.39 12.97 -24.36
N ASN A 160 -11.01 14.23 -24.13
CA ASN A 160 -9.99 14.91 -24.94
C ASN A 160 -8.62 14.24 -24.81
N PHE A 161 -8.22 13.87 -23.60
CA PHE A 161 -6.98 13.15 -23.36
C PHE A 161 -6.96 11.80 -24.08
N ALA A 162 -8.05 11.02 -23.98
CA ALA A 162 -8.17 9.74 -24.67
C ALA A 162 -8.11 9.92 -26.20
N LYS A 163 -8.79 10.92 -26.73
CA LYS A 163 -8.78 11.24 -28.17
C LYS A 163 -7.40 11.65 -28.66
N GLU A 164 -6.69 12.49 -27.91
CA GLU A 164 -5.34 12.94 -28.26
C GLU A 164 -4.34 11.79 -28.15
N PHE A 165 -4.43 10.98 -27.10
CA PHE A 165 -3.59 9.81 -26.93
C PHE A 165 -3.79 8.79 -28.07
N THR A 166 -5.03 8.49 -28.44
CA THR A 166 -5.34 7.55 -29.54
C THR A 166 -4.92 8.09 -30.91
N ASN A 167 -5.20 9.36 -31.22
CA ASN A 167 -4.90 9.90 -32.55
C ASN A 167 -3.44 10.38 -32.68
N GLY A 168 -2.97 11.15 -31.70
CA GLY A 168 -1.66 11.79 -31.70
C GLY A 168 -0.51 10.81 -31.45
N ILE A 169 -0.66 9.87 -30.52
CA ILE A 169 0.42 8.92 -30.19
C ILE A 169 0.23 7.60 -30.95
N LEU A 170 -0.90 6.92 -30.76
CA LEU A 170 -1.10 5.56 -31.30
C LEU A 170 -1.26 5.54 -32.83
N ARG A 171 -2.20 6.29 -33.39
CA ARG A 171 -2.47 6.29 -34.84
C ARG A 171 -1.31 6.91 -35.62
N SER A 172 -0.87 8.10 -35.23
CA SER A 172 0.30 8.76 -35.85
C SER A 172 1.55 7.89 -35.75
N GLY A 173 1.81 7.28 -34.57
CA GLY A 173 2.93 6.37 -34.37
C GLY A 173 2.87 5.15 -35.29
N CYS A 174 1.70 4.52 -35.47
CA CYS A 174 1.56 3.39 -36.40
C CYS A 174 1.81 3.81 -37.86
N VAL A 175 1.32 4.98 -38.29
CA VAL A 175 1.58 5.50 -39.64
C VAL A 175 3.08 5.81 -39.83
N TRP A 176 3.72 6.41 -38.82
CA TRP A 176 5.15 6.67 -38.83
C TRP A 176 5.99 5.37 -38.93
N LEU A 177 5.56 4.31 -38.25
CA LEU A 177 6.19 2.99 -38.31
C LEU A 177 6.04 2.31 -39.69
N MET A 178 4.94 2.56 -40.42
CA MET A 178 4.73 2.03 -41.78
C MET A 178 5.57 2.73 -42.85
N GLY A 179 6.02 3.96 -42.59
CA GLY A 179 6.85 4.73 -43.52
C GLY A 179 8.34 4.42 -43.39
N VAL A 180 9.12 5.43 -43.00
CA VAL A 180 10.57 5.32 -42.79
C VAL A 180 10.91 5.83 -41.39
N PRO A 181 10.71 5.01 -40.34
CA PRO A 181 10.97 5.46 -38.98
C PRO A 181 12.46 5.74 -38.79
N ALA A 182 12.79 6.97 -38.36
CA ALA A 182 14.14 7.44 -38.08
C ALA A 182 15.17 7.22 -39.24
N GLY A 183 14.70 7.15 -40.49
CA GLY A 183 15.57 6.92 -41.66
C GLY A 183 15.92 5.45 -41.92
N PHE A 184 15.43 4.51 -41.10
CA PHE A 184 15.64 3.08 -41.33
C PHE A 184 14.78 2.58 -42.49
N LYS A 185 15.42 2.00 -43.52
CA LYS A 185 14.74 1.34 -44.63
C LYS A 185 14.24 -0.03 -44.16
N LEU A 186 13.02 -0.04 -43.63
CA LEU A 186 12.33 -1.25 -43.19
C LEU A 186 11.76 -2.04 -44.36
N ASN A 187 11.35 -3.28 -44.09
CA ASN A 187 10.59 -4.06 -45.06
C ASN A 187 9.16 -3.50 -45.12
N THR A 188 8.80 -2.89 -46.26
CA THR A 188 7.54 -2.18 -46.46
C THR A 188 6.32 -3.09 -46.35
N GLU A 189 6.42 -4.33 -46.83
CA GLU A 189 5.31 -5.29 -46.78
C GLU A 189 4.99 -5.70 -45.35
N LEU A 190 6.01 -6.07 -44.57
CA LEU A 190 5.82 -6.46 -43.18
C LEU A 190 5.41 -5.27 -42.30
N ALA A 191 6.02 -4.10 -42.50
CA ALA A 191 5.63 -2.87 -41.80
C ALA A 191 4.18 -2.49 -42.12
N GLY A 192 3.77 -2.64 -43.38
CA GLY A 192 2.39 -2.44 -43.82
C GLY A 192 1.41 -3.36 -43.11
N VAL A 193 1.69 -4.67 -43.08
CA VAL A 193 0.81 -5.65 -42.40
C VAL A 193 0.72 -5.39 -40.90
N LEU A 194 1.85 -5.21 -40.19
CA LEU A 194 1.87 -4.94 -38.76
C LEU A 194 1.16 -3.63 -38.42
N GLY A 195 1.39 -2.58 -39.23
CA GLY A 195 0.76 -1.28 -39.08
C GLY A 195 -0.76 -1.33 -39.30
N MET A 196 -1.22 -1.98 -40.38
CA MET A 196 -2.65 -2.14 -40.65
C MET A 196 -3.37 -2.92 -39.55
N VAL A 197 -2.80 -4.04 -39.09
CA VAL A 197 -3.37 -4.80 -37.96
C VAL A 197 -3.47 -3.93 -36.70
N SER A 198 -2.41 -3.18 -36.38
CA SER A 198 -2.39 -2.27 -35.24
C SER A 198 -3.45 -1.18 -35.34
N LEU A 199 -3.53 -0.52 -36.51
CA LEU A 199 -4.52 0.51 -36.79
C LEU A 199 -5.96 -0.02 -36.71
N ASN A 200 -6.22 -1.23 -37.20
CA ASN A 200 -7.53 -1.86 -37.10
C ASN A 200 -7.94 -2.12 -35.65
N VAL A 201 -7.03 -2.63 -34.81
CA VAL A 201 -7.31 -2.82 -33.38
C VAL A 201 -7.57 -1.49 -32.68
N ILE A 202 -6.76 -0.47 -32.98
CA ILE A 202 -6.95 0.90 -32.45
C ILE A 202 -8.30 1.47 -32.90
N GLN A 203 -8.69 1.24 -34.16
CA GLN A 203 -9.96 1.72 -34.72
C GLN A 203 -11.16 1.06 -34.03
N ILE A 204 -11.14 -0.27 -33.88
CA ILE A 204 -12.19 -1.02 -33.18
C ILE A 204 -12.33 -0.46 -31.75
N TRP A 205 -11.21 -0.29 -31.04
CA TRP A 205 -11.24 0.27 -29.68
C TRP A 205 -11.76 1.71 -29.66
N SER A 206 -11.35 2.56 -30.61
CA SER A 206 -11.84 3.94 -30.71
C SER A 206 -13.35 4.01 -30.94
N THR A 207 -13.93 3.09 -31.74
CA THR A 207 -15.39 3.03 -31.93
C THR A 207 -16.10 2.59 -30.65
N LEU A 208 -15.57 1.58 -29.95
CA LEU A 208 -16.09 1.15 -28.65
C LEU A 208 -16.05 2.28 -27.62
N TRP A 209 -14.98 3.07 -27.60
CA TRP A 209 -14.83 4.18 -26.66
C TRP A 209 -15.92 5.25 -26.83
N VAL A 210 -16.35 5.54 -28.06
CA VAL A 210 -17.45 6.48 -28.33
C VAL A 210 -18.76 5.97 -27.72
N PHE A 211 -19.05 4.67 -27.80
CA PHE A 211 -20.22 4.08 -27.12
C PHE A 211 -20.08 4.09 -25.60
N MET A 212 -18.85 4.04 -25.08
CA MET A 212 -18.57 4.09 -23.64
C MET A 212 -18.58 5.51 -23.05
N ALA A 213 -18.74 6.55 -23.86
CA ALA A 213 -18.70 7.95 -23.41
C ALA A 213 -19.72 8.22 -22.29
N SER A 214 -20.95 7.69 -22.41
CA SER A 214 -21.98 7.83 -21.37
C SER A 214 -21.62 7.10 -20.07
N PHE A 215 -20.86 6.00 -20.15
CA PHE A 215 -20.42 5.23 -18.99
C PHE A 215 -19.30 5.93 -18.20
N ILE A 216 -18.48 6.76 -18.85
CA ILE A 216 -17.40 7.52 -18.19
C ILE A 216 -17.96 8.42 -17.08
N PHE A 217 -19.10 9.06 -17.32
CA PHE A 217 -19.77 9.89 -16.32
C PHE A 217 -20.13 9.08 -15.05
N TYR A 218 -20.70 7.89 -15.23
CA TYR A 218 -21.00 6.99 -14.11
C TYR A 218 -19.74 6.44 -13.43
N LEU A 219 -18.66 6.17 -14.18
CA LEU A 219 -17.38 5.75 -13.61
C LEU A 219 -16.77 6.84 -12.73
N ILE A 220 -16.78 8.11 -13.15
CA ILE A 220 -16.29 9.24 -12.33
C ILE A 220 -17.11 9.34 -11.04
N ARG A 221 -18.44 9.28 -11.13
CA ARG A 221 -19.29 9.27 -9.92
C ARG A 221 -19.01 8.07 -9.02
N ALA A 222 -18.78 6.89 -9.58
CA ALA A 222 -18.40 5.71 -8.81
C ALA A 222 -17.05 5.89 -8.10
N VAL A 223 -16.03 6.45 -8.78
CA VAL A 223 -14.72 6.80 -8.19
C VAL A 223 -14.91 7.74 -6.99
N ALA A 224 -15.77 8.75 -7.14
CA ALA A 224 -16.05 9.72 -6.08
C ALA A 224 -16.76 9.10 -4.88
N ILE A 225 -17.83 8.34 -5.12
CA ILE A 225 -18.60 7.67 -4.05
C ILE A 225 -17.72 6.67 -3.31
N LEU A 226 -16.90 5.89 -4.02
CA LEU A 226 -15.93 4.97 -3.42
C LEU A 226 -14.89 5.71 -2.57
N GLY A 227 -14.41 6.87 -3.02
CA GLY A 227 -13.50 7.72 -2.26
C GLY A 227 -14.10 8.26 -0.96
N ILE A 228 -15.34 8.74 -1.01
CA ILE A 228 -16.08 9.28 0.14
C ILE A 228 -16.35 8.18 1.18
N THR A 229 -16.72 6.98 0.72
CA THR A 229 -17.19 5.90 1.60
C THR A 229 -16.07 5.03 2.16
N PHE A 230 -15.04 4.70 1.36
CA PHE A 230 -13.98 3.75 1.74
C PHE A 230 -12.58 4.37 1.82
N GLY A 231 -12.41 5.65 1.46
CA GLY A 231 -11.14 6.38 1.49
C GLY A 231 -10.46 6.51 0.13
N ALA A 232 -9.45 7.40 0.06
CA ALA A 232 -8.74 7.71 -1.18
C ALA A 232 -8.01 6.49 -1.76
N THR A 233 -7.46 5.60 -0.93
CA THR A 233 -6.74 4.41 -1.43
C THR A 233 -7.61 3.45 -2.24
N VAL A 234 -8.89 3.28 -1.89
CA VAL A 234 -9.82 2.42 -2.65
C VAL A 234 -10.21 3.09 -3.96
N SER A 235 -10.44 4.41 -3.94
CA SER A 235 -10.71 5.21 -5.15
C SER A 235 -9.52 5.16 -6.13
N ALA A 236 -8.29 5.34 -5.64
CA ALA A 236 -7.06 5.24 -6.43
C ALA A 236 -6.84 3.83 -7.01
N ALA A 237 -7.14 2.78 -6.24
CA ALA A 237 -7.08 1.39 -6.74
C ALA A 237 -8.09 1.14 -7.87
N PHE A 238 -9.28 1.74 -7.79
CA PHE A 238 -10.27 1.68 -8.86
C PHE A 238 -9.83 2.44 -10.11
N VAL A 239 -9.17 3.60 -9.97
CA VAL A 239 -8.56 4.32 -11.10
C VAL A 239 -7.51 3.46 -11.81
N ILE A 240 -6.68 2.70 -11.08
CA ILE A 240 -5.71 1.78 -11.69
C ILE A 240 -6.40 0.70 -12.54
N ASP A 241 -7.46 0.09 -12.01
CA ASP A 241 -8.21 -0.93 -12.73
C ASP A 241 -8.90 -0.33 -13.98
N VAL A 242 -9.43 0.90 -13.90
CA VAL A 242 -10.00 1.64 -15.04
C VAL A 242 -8.94 1.97 -16.10
N ILE A 243 -7.75 2.44 -15.71
CA ILE A 243 -6.65 2.70 -16.65
C ILE A 243 -6.22 1.40 -17.35
N THR A 244 -6.11 0.31 -16.58
CA THR A 244 -5.75 -1.02 -17.11
C THR A 244 -6.79 -1.50 -18.11
N PHE A 245 -8.08 -1.29 -17.83
CA PHE A 245 -9.18 -1.61 -18.74
C PHE A 245 -9.15 -0.72 -20.01
N ALA A 246 -8.99 0.59 -19.85
CA ALA A 246 -8.94 1.56 -20.95
C ALA A 246 -7.79 1.29 -21.93
N THR A 247 -6.68 0.73 -21.43
CA THR A 247 -5.45 0.46 -22.21
C THR A 247 -5.31 -1.00 -22.66
N LEU A 248 -6.38 -1.81 -22.54
CA LEU A 248 -6.36 -3.23 -22.93
C LEU A 248 -5.96 -3.45 -24.39
N HIS A 249 -6.42 -2.62 -25.32
CA HIS A 249 -6.07 -2.71 -26.74
C HIS A 249 -4.56 -2.55 -26.97
N ILE A 250 -3.90 -1.67 -26.22
CA ILE A 250 -2.46 -1.42 -26.29
C ILE A 250 -1.70 -2.60 -25.70
N MET A 251 -2.16 -3.10 -24.56
CA MET A 251 -1.58 -4.29 -23.92
C MET A 251 -1.70 -5.52 -24.83
N ALA A 252 -2.82 -5.66 -25.54
CA ALA A 252 -3.04 -6.72 -26.52
C ALA A 252 -2.10 -6.59 -27.72
N LEU A 253 -1.96 -5.39 -28.29
CA LEU A 253 -1.01 -5.12 -29.37
C LEU A 253 0.45 -5.34 -28.96
N HIS A 254 0.81 -4.87 -27.77
CA HIS A 254 2.14 -5.11 -27.21
C HIS A 254 2.39 -6.60 -27.05
N TRP A 255 1.41 -7.36 -26.54
CA TRP A 255 1.53 -8.79 -26.36
C TRP A 255 1.67 -9.54 -27.69
N THR A 256 0.87 -9.22 -28.71
CA THR A 256 0.95 -9.86 -30.03
C THR A 256 2.29 -9.57 -30.71
N ILE A 257 2.77 -8.33 -30.66
CA ILE A 257 4.06 -7.95 -31.24
C ILE A 257 5.22 -8.58 -30.47
N THR A 258 5.13 -8.62 -29.14
CA THR A 258 6.10 -9.32 -28.28
C THR A 258 6.18 -10.81 -28.64
N LEU A 259 5.03 -11.45 -28.89
CA LEU A 259 4.97 -12.84 -29.32
C LEU A 259 5.70 -13.05 -30.65
N VAL A 260 5.39 -12.24 -31.67
CA VAL A 260 6.06 -12.29 -32.99
C VAL A 260 7.57 -12.06 -32.86
N TYR A 261 7.98 -11.01 -32.14
CA TYR A 261 9.38 -10.68 -31.93
C TYR A 261 10.13 -11.80 -31.18
N SER A 262 9.53 -12.36 -30.12
CA SER A 262 10.13 -13.44 -29.35
C SER A 262 10.31 -14.72 -30.17
N HIS A 263 9.32 -15.09 -31.00
CA HIS A 263 9.43 -16.23 -31.89
C HIS A 263 10.48 -16.01 -32.97
N GLN A 264 10.59 -14.80 -33.52
CA GLN A 264 11.62 -14.47 -34.51
C GLN A 264 13.03 -14.55 -33.93
N ILE A 265 13.26 -14.03 -32.73
CA ILE A 265 14.56 -14.14 -32.03
C ILE A 265 14.88 -15.60 -31.70
N GLN A 266 13.90 -16.39 -31.25
CA GLN A 266 14.09 -17.81 -30.96
C GLN A 266 14.42 -18.60 -32.23
N ALA A 267 13.73 -18.34 -33.34
CA ALA A 267 14.00 -18.94 -34.63
C ALA A 267 15.41 -18.57 -35.10
N LEU A 268 15.77 -17.28 -35.09
CA LEU A 268 17.10 -16.82 -35.49
C LEU A 268 18.20 -17.46 -34.62
N ALA A 269 17.98 -17.56 -33.31
CA ALA A 269 18.91 -18.22 -32.40
C ALA A 269 19.00 -19.73 -32.67
N ALA A 270 17.92 -20.40 -33.09
CA ALA A 270 17.94 -21.80 -33.48
C ALA A 270 18.70 -22.03 -34.79
N LEU A 271 18.46 -21.18 -35.80
CA LEU A 271 19.18 -21.22 -37.08
C LEU A 271 20.67 -20.87 -36.90
N TRP A 272 20.99 -19.94 -36.00
CA TRP A 272 22.39 -19.63 -35.66
C TRP A 272 23.12 -20.82 -35.02
N ARG A 273 22.42 -21.59 -34.17
CA ARG A 273 22.96 -22.84 -33.60
C ARG A 273 23.15 -23.91 -34.66
N LEU A 274 22.23 -24.01 -35.63
CA LEU A 274 22.33 -24.91 -36.78
C LEU A 274 23.62 -24.66 -37.57
N PHE A 275 23.96 -23.41 -37.93
CA PHE A 275 25.22 -23.09 -38.62
C PHE A 275 26.48 -23.39 -37.80
N ARG A 276 26.38 -23.37 -36.47
CA ARG A 276 27.48 -23.73 -35.57
C ARG A 276 27.57 -25.22 -35.28
N GLY A 277 26.69 -26.05 -35.86
CA GLY A 277 26.66 -27.49 -35.59
C GLY A 277 26.26 -27.83 -34.15
N ARG A 278 25.45 -27.00 -33.49
CA ARG A 278 25.04 -27.19 -32.08
C ARG A 278 23.54 -27.43 -31.95
N LYS A 279 23.14 -28.38 -31.11
CA LYS A 279 21.75 -28.70 -30.77
C LYS A 279 21.50 -28.47 -29.29
N LEU A 280 20.38 -27.83 -28.94
CA LEU A 280 19.96 -27.70 -27.54
C LEU A 280 19.37 -29.03 -27.06
N ASN A 281 19.88 -29.54 -25.95
CA ASN A 281 19.37 -30.73 -25.30
C ASN A 281 18.43 -30.31 -24.15
N PRO A 282 17.10 -30.46 -24.29
CA PRO A 282 16.15 -30.03 -23.26
C PRO A 282 16.27 -30.82 -21.96
N LEU A 283 16.73 -32.08 -22.01
CA LEU A 283 16.86 -32.94 -20.82
C LEU A 283 18.02 -32.51 -19.91
N ARG A 284 19.08 -31.95 -20.51
CA ARG A 284 20.32 -31.56 -19.79
C ARG A 284 20.56 -30.04 -19.79
N GLN A 285 19.62 -29.27 -20.34
CA GLN A 285 19.70 -27.82 -20.54
C GLN A 285 21.07 -27.30 -21.05
N ARG A 286 21.72 -28.06 -21.94
CA ARG A 286 23.05 -27.74 -22.50
C ARG A 286 23.07 -27.78 -24.02
N LEU A 287 24.09 -27.18 -24.63
CA LEU A 287 24.35 -27.23 -26.08
C LEU A 287 25.30 -28.38 -26.40
N ASP A 288 24.81 -29.40 -27.10
CA ASP A 288 25.60 -30.53 -27.56
C ASP A 288 25.99 -30.32 -29.04
N SER A 289 27.16 -30.83 -29.46
CA SER A 289 27.54 -30.88 -30.87
C SER A 289 26.64 -31.88 -31.61
N TYR A 290 26.22 -31.52 -32.82
CA TYR A 290 25.37 -32.35 -33.66
C TYR A 290 25.78 -32.23 -35.13
N GLY A 291 25.99 -33.36 -35.79
CA GLY A 291 26.34 -33.43 -37.21
C GLY A 291 25.11 -33.21 -38.09
N TYR A 292 24.80 -31.96 -38.41
CA TYR A 292 23.74 -31.65 -39.37
C TYR A 292 24.19 -31.96 -40.80
N THR A 293 23.27 -32.46 -41.62
CA THR A 293 23.54 -32.73 -43.04
C THR A 293 23.70 -31.43 -43.85
N VAL A 294 24.34 -31.52 -45.02
CA VAL A 294 24.49 -30.38 -45.94
C VAL A 294 23.12 -29.81 -46.34
N LYS A 295 22.13 -30.69 -46.60
CA LYS A 295 20.75 -30.29 -46.94
C LYS A 295 20.12 -29.40 -45.87
N GLN A 296 20.31 -29.75 -44.59
CA GLN A 296 19.79 -28.97 -43.46
C GLN A 296 20.46 -27.60 -43.34
N HIS A 297 21.77 -27.52 -43.59
CA HIS A 297 22.47 -26.24 -43.61
C HIS A 297 21.97 -25.31 -44.73
N VAL A 298 21.70 -25.84 -45.92
CA VAL A 298 21.17 -25.06 -47.05
C VAL A 298 19.75 -24.53 -46.77
N VAL A 299 18.87 -25.37 -46.22
CA VAL A 299 17.52 -24.91 -45.83
C VAL A 299 17.62 -23.86 -44.71
N GLY A 300 18.52 -24.07 -43.76
CA GLY A 300 18.83 -23.10 -42.71
C GLY A 300 19.28 -21.75 -43.26
N SER A 301 20.22 -21.70 -44.21
CA SER A 301 20.71 -20.45 -44.80
C SER A 301 19.63 -19.72 -45.60
N LEU A 302 18.77 -20.45 -46.31
CA LEU A 302 17.66 -19.89 -47.07
C LEU A 302 16.59 -19.26 -46.17
N LEU A 303 16.33 -19.83 -44.99
CA LEU A 303 15.38 -19.26 -44.01
C LEU A 303 16.00 -18.18 -43.11
N PHE A 304 17.31 -18.25 -42.85
CA PHE A 304 18.00 -17.31 -41.96
C PHE A 304 18.01 -15.89 -42.53
N THR A 305 18.32 -15.77 -43.82
CA THR A 305 18.51 -14.46 -44.46
C THR A 305 17.23 -13.61 -44.43
N PRO A 306 16.04 -14.14 -44.80
CA PRO A 306 14.78 -13.38 -44.67
C PRO A 306 14.44 -13.05 -43.21
N LEU A 307 14.60 -13.98 -42.27
CA LEU A 307 14.30 -13.72 -40.85
C LEU A 307 15.20 -12.64 -40.25
N LEU A 308 16.48 -12.61 -40.64
CA LEU A 308 17.44 -11.58 -40.24
C LEU A 308 17.05 -10.21 -40.82
N LEU A 309 16.68 -10.15 -42.10
CA LEU A 309 16.30 -8.90 -42.78
C LEU A 309 14.95 -8.34 -42.30
N LEU A 310 14.03 -9.19 -41.84
CA LEU A 310 12.74 -8.76 -41.26
C LEU A 310 12.87 -8.29 -39.80
N LEU A 311 13.96 -8.63 -39.10
CA LEU A 311 14.14 -8.37 -37.68
C LEU A 311 14.17 -6.88 -37.31
N PRO A 312 14.81 -5.98 -38.08
CA PRO A 312 14.71 -4.55 -37.82
C PRO A 312 13.27 -4.02 -37.87
N THR A 313 12.42 -4.62 -38.71
CA THR A 313 11.03 -4.18 -38.85
C THR A 313 10.21 -4.55 -37.60
N THR A 314 10.31 -5.79 -37.15
CA THR A 314 9.59 -6.23 -35.94
C THR A 314 10.16 -5.61 -34.66
N SER A 315 11.46 -5.31 -34.61
CA SER A 315 12.09 -4.70 -33.44
C SER A 315 11.63 -3.25 -33.22
N VAL A 316 11.49 -2.44 -34.27
CA VAL A 316 11.02 -1.05 -34.15
C VAL A 316 9.57 -1.01 -33.66
N PHE A 317 8.69 -1.87 -34.20
CA PHE A 317 7.32 -2.03 -33.69
C PHE A 317 7.32 -2.49 -32.23
N TYR A 318 8.15 -3.48 -31.88
CA TYR A 318 8.28 -3.96 -30.51
C TYR A 318 8.70 -2.85 -29.54
N ILE A 319 9.69 -2.04 -29.91
CA ILE A 319 10.19 -0.92 -29.09
C ILE A 319 9.08 0.12 -28.89
N PHE A 320 8.38 0.53 -29.95
CA PHE A 320 7.32 1.54 -29.84
C PHE A 320 6.19 1.11 -28.89
N PHE A 321 5.65 -0.09 -29.06
CA PHE A 321 4.58 -0.60 -28.19
C PHE A 321 5.08 -0.91 -26.77
N THR A 322 6.34 -1.29 -26.63
CA THR A 322 6.96 -1.47 -25.31
C THR A 322 7.06 -0.14 -24.59
N ILE A 323 7.58 0.92 -25.21
CA ILE A 323 7.67 2.27 -24.61
C ILE A 323 6.29 2.77 -24.20
N THR A 324 5.30 2.61 -25.08
CA THR A 324 3.92 3.02 -24.79
C THR A 324 3.36 2.26 -23.59
N SER A 325 3.49 0.93 -23.57
CA SER A 325 2.97 0.08 -22.50
C SER A 325 3.71 0.28 -21.18
N THR A 326 5.03 0.46 -21.21
CA THR A 326 5.82 0.73 -19.99
C THR A 326 5.50 2.09 -19.42
N THR A 327 5.25 3.11 -20.25
CA THR A 327 4.81 4.43 -19.79
C THR A 327 3.48 4.34 -19.06
N ILE A 328 2.48 3.66 -19.63
CA ILE A 328 1.18 3.43 -18.97
C ILE A 328 1.36 2.67 -17.65
N ASN A 329 2.09 1.55 -17.68
CA ASN A 329 2.32 0.76 -16.47
C ASN A 329 3.10 1.55 -15.40
N SER A 330 4.01 2.46 -15.79
CA SER A 330 4.73 3.32 -14.84
C SER A 330 3.81 4.27 -14.10
N ILE A 331 2.78 4.81 -14.76
CA ILE A 331 1.75 5.65 -14.13
C ILE A 331 0.96 4.81 -13.12
N CYS A 332 0.53 3.60 -13.51
CA CYS A 332 -0.15 2.68 -12.59
C CYS A 332 0.71 2.32 -11.37
N MET A 333 1.99 2.03 -11.59
CA MET A 333 2.96 1.73 -10.52
C MET A 333 3.16 2.92 -9.57
N LEU A 334 3.16 4.16 -10.08
CA LEU A 334 3.26 5.37 -9.27
C LEU A 334 2.03 5.55 -8.37
N ILE A 335 0.83 5.23 -8.87
CA ILE A 335 -0.39 5.24 -8.06
C ILE A 335 -0.34 4.12 -7.00
N GLU A 336 0.08 2.90 -7.37
CA GLU A 336 0.24 1.78 -6.41
C GLU A 336 1.28 2.09 -5.32
N PHE A 337 2.38 2.76 -5.70
CA PHE A 337 3.38 3.25 -4.76
C PHE A 337 2.80 4.30 -3.81
N SER A 338 2.02 5.25 -4.33
CA SER A 338 1.34 6.27 -3.52
C SER A 338 0.37 5.63 -2.51
N ILE A 339 -0.40 4.62 -2.93
CA ILE A 339 -1.26 3.84 -2.03
C ILE A 339 -0.44 3.17 -0.92
N SER A 340 0.69 2.56 -1.29
CA SER A 340 1.59 1.88 -0.35
C SER A 340 2.19 2.85 0.68
N VAL A 341 2.58 4.06 0.25
CA VAL A 341 3.07 5.13 1.13
C VAL A 341 1.98 5.55 2.13
N ILE A 342 0.73 5.72 1.67
CA ILE A 342 -0.39 6.07 2.55
C ILE A 342 -0.63 4.98 3.59
N HIS A 343 -0.50 3.69 3.23
CA HIS A 343 -0.67 2.58 4.18
C HIS A 343 0.49 2.42 5.16
N ALA A 344 1.73 2.69 4.74
CA ALA A 344 2.90 2.49 5.59
C ALA A 344 3.21 3.67 6.52
N THR A 345 2.72 4.87 6.21
CA THR A 345 3.00 6.06 7.01
C THR A 345 2.36 5.97 8.40
N PRO A 346 3.14 5.97 9.50
CA PRO A 346 2.60 5.90 10.84
C PRO A 346 2.16 7.30 11.32
N TYR A 347 1.01 7.78 10.83
CA TYR A 347 0.54 9.15 11.08
C TYR A 347 0.42 9.48 12.58
N ALA A 348 -0.05 8.55 13.41
CA ALA A 348 -0.13 8.76 14.85
C ALA A 348 1.24 8.93 15.51
N GLU A 349 2.25 8.16 15.11
CA GLU A 349 3.60 8.28 15.67
C GLU A 349 4.22 9.63 15.29
N ILE A 350 4.02 10.07 14.05
CA ILE A 350 4.44 11.40 13.59
C ILE A 350 3.73 12.50 14.39
N MET A 351 2.41 12.37 14.59
CA MET A 351 1.63 13.37 15.35
C MET A 351 2.03 13.42 16.82
N ILE A 352 2.25 12.26 17.45
CA ILE A 352 2.73 12.17 18.84
C ILE A 352 4.15 12.73 18.96
N TRP A 353 5.02 12.46 17.99
CA TRP A 353 6.37 13.02 17.96
C TRP A 353 6.34 14.56 17.81
N LEU A 354 5.44 15.10 16.99
CA LEU A 354 5.25 16.55 16.82
C LEU A 354 4.77 17.22 18.11
N VAL A 355 3.76 16.65 18.78
CA VAL A 355 3.18 17.25 19.99
C VAL A 355 4.03 17.00 21.23
N ARG A 356 4.66 15.81 21.35
CA ARG A 356 5.42 15.38 22.53
C ARG A 356 6.66 14.55 22.14
N ARG A 357 7.72 15.24 21.68
CA ARG A 357 9.04 14.61 21.40
C ARG A 357 9.58 13.74 22.55
N LYS A 358 9.27 14.11 23.80
CA LYS A 358 9.74 13.42 25.01
C LYS A 358 9.27 11.96 25.15
N ARG A 359 8.27 11.53 24.36
CA ARG A 359 7.71 10.17 24.42
C ARG A 359 8.53 9.12 23.65
N PHE A 360 9.48 9.53 22.81
CA PHE A 360 10.34 8.63 22.04
C PHE A 360 11.81 8.75 22.48
N PRO A 361 12.20 8.23 23.66
CA PRO A 361 13.60 8.23 24.08
C PRO A 361 14.42 7.23 23.25
N SER A 362 15.53 7.69 22.68
CA SER A 362 16.48 6.85 21.92
C SER A 362 17.65 6.34 22.77
N GLY A 363 17.84 6.92 23.97
CA GLY A 363 18.93 6.57 24.88
C GLY A 363 18.97 7.50 26.09
N VAL A 364 19.62 7.05 27.16
CA VAL A 364 19.80 7.81 28.39
C VAL A 364 21.28 7.81 28.75
N TRP A 365 21.83 8.97 29.08
CA TRP A 365 23.19 9.09 29.60
C TRP A 365 23.20 9.91 30.88
N PHE A 366 24.19 9.63 31.72
CA PHE A 366 24.41 10.35 32.97
C PHE A 366 25.52 11.37 32.75
N GLU A 367 25.22 12.63 33.03
CA GLU A 367 26.21 13.70 33.10
C GLU A 367 26.53 13.91 34.58
N MET A 368 27.77 13.63 34.98
CA MET A 368 28.21 13.79 36.37
C MET A 368 28.66 15.23 36.56
N GLU A 369 27.87 16.06 37.23
CA GLU A 369 28.29 17.39 37.64
C GLU A 369 29.02 17.30 38.98
N HIS A 370 30.30 17.67 38.99
CA HIS A 370 30.99 17.96 40.24
C HIS A 370 30.45 19.32 40.73
N CYS A 371 29.77 19.32 41.87
CA CYS A 371 29.47 20.56 42.58
C CYS A 371 30.80 21.14 43.08
N GLY A 372 31.44 21.96 42.24
CA GLY A 372 32.62 22.73 42.61
C GLY A 372 32.22 23.87 43.54
N GLU A 373 32.55 23.72 44.82
CA GLU A 373 32.95 24.71 45.85
C GLU A 373 32.42 26.17 45.82
N HIS A 374 31.36 26.53 45.10
CA HIS A 374 30.95 27.94 44.97
C HIS A 374 30.05 28.46 46.11
N ILE A 375 29.83 27.67 47.16
CA ILE A 375 29.08 28.11 48.36
C ILE A 375 30.02 28.64 49.47
N LEU A 376 31.35 28.49 49.35
CA LEU A 376 32.30 28.79 50.43
C LEU A 376 33.14 30.07 50.26
N GLU A 377 32.75 31.01 49.38
CA GLU A 377 33.36 32.35 49.34
C GLU A 377 32.57 33.43 50.09
N SER A 378 31.38 33.11 50.62
CA SER A 378 30.58 34.08 51.42
C SER A 378 30.78 33.95 52.94
N SER A 379 31.63 33.04 53.40
CA SER A 379 31.84 32.77 54.84
C SER A 379 33.32 32.72 55.26
N SER A 380 34.23 33.35 54.52
CA SER A 380 35.67 33.40 54.87
C SER A 380 36.06 34.58 55.76
N ASN A 381 35.13 35.19 56.51
CA ASN A 381 35.43 36.29 57.43
C ASN A 381 35.00 36.07 58.89
N LEU A 382 34.69 34.85 59.34
CA LEU A 382 34.60 34.62 60.79
C LEU A 382 35.04 33.20 61.18
N MET A 383 36.03 33.18 62.09
CA MET A 383 36.53 32.06 62.88
C MET A 383 37.54 31.11 62.21
N ARG A 384 38.82 31.42 62.46
CA ARG A 384 39.88 30.43 62.66
C ARG A 384 39.49 29.47 63.79
N GLU A 385 40.04 28.25 63.68
CA GLU A 385 40.37 27.32 64.77
C GLU A 385 39.43 26.11 64.96
N HIS A 386 39.58 25.08 64.12
CA HIS A 386 39.92 23.71 64.55
C HIS A 386 40.09 22.76 63.35
N ASN A 387 41.23 22.08 63.30
CA ASN A 387 41.60 21.12 62.27
C ASN A 387 41.05 19.72 62.60
N ILE A 388 40.02 19.29 61.89
CA ILE A 388 39.65 17.87 61.74
C ILE A 388 39.46 17.66 60.23
N PRO A 389 40.14 16.69 59.58
CA PRO A 389 39.90 16.40 58.17
C PRO A 389 38.59 15.61 58.06
N LEU A 390 37.45 16.31 58.12
CA LEU A 390 36.16 15.74 57.79
C LEU A 390 36.15 15.56 56.27
N LYS A 391 36.31 14.32 55.82
CA LYS A 391 36.20 13.91 54.41
C LYS A 391 34.78 14.24 53.95
N THR A 392 34.57 15.45 53.43
CA THR A 392 33.29 15.87 52.87
C THR A 392 32.96 14.90 51.74
N PRO A 393 31.84 14.17 51.79
CA PRO A 393 31.41 13.40 50.63
C PRO A 393 31.14 14.43 49.53
N SER A 394 31.99 14.48 48.52
CA SER A 394 31.73 15.23 47.29
C SER A 394 30.39 14.73 46.77
N LEU A 395 29.33 15.51 46.96
CA LEU A 395 27.98 15.16 46.56
C LEU A 395 27.97 15.11 45.03
N MET A 396 28.21 13.93 44.46
CA MET A 396 28.12 13.69 43.03
C MET A 396 26.64 13.73 42.64
N VAL A 397 26.23 14.82 42.01
CA VAL A 397 24.90 14.93 41.42
C VAL A 397 25.01 14.43 39.98
N SER A 398 24.30 13.35 39.67
CA SER A 398 24.21 12.84 38.31
C SER A 398 22.94 13.40 37.64
N ASN A 399 23.13 14.24 36.63
CA ASN A 399 22.04 14.74 35.81
C ASN A 399 21.70 13.70 34.73
N LEU A 400 20.48 13.18 34.77
CA LEU A 400 19.96 12.25 33.77
C LEU A 400 19.55 13.03 32.51
N ARG A 401 20.21 12.80 31.39
CA ARG A 401 19.79 13.35 30.09
C ARG A 401 19.36 12.23 29.15
N SER A 402 18.39 12.52 28.30
CA SER A 402 17.87 11.57 27.32
C SER A 402 18.01 12.11 25.90
N ASN A 403 18.36 11.22 24.97
CA ASN A 403 18.24 11.49 23.54
C ASN A 403 16.83 11.20 23.07
N PHE A 404 16.38 11.91 22.04
CA PHE A 404 15.09 11.67 21.39
C PHE A 404 15.30 11.15 19.98
N LEU A 405 14.44 10.22 19.54
CA LEU A 405 14.52 9.66 18.20
C LEU A 405 14.29 10.76 17.15
N SER A 406 15.11 10.77 16.10
CA SER A 406 14.88 11.62 14.93
C SER A 406 13.71 11.07 14.10
N LEU A 407 12.98 11.95 13.40
CA LEU A 407 11.85 11.57 12.55
C LEU A 407 12.24 10.49 11.52
N GLY A 408 13.45 10.59 10.97
CA GLY A 408 14.00 9.61 10.03
C GLY A 408 14.14 8.22 10.65
N GLN A 409 14.59 8.11 11.91
CA GLN A 409 14.73 6.83 12.60
C GLN A 409 13.37 6.18 12.92
N ILE A 410 12.30 6.97 13.10
CA ILE A 410 10.93 6.46 13.29
C ILE A 410 10.38 5.93 11.96
N LEU A 411 10.58 6.67 10.87
CA LEU A 411 10.01 6.34 9.56
C LEU A 411 10.75 5.23 8.82
N LEU A 412 12.08 5.17 8.95
CA LEU A 412 12.94 4.23 8.21
C LEU A 412 12.45 2.77 8.25
N PRO A 413 12.12 2.15 9.39
CA PRO A 413 11.68 0.75 9.42
C PRO A 413 10.34 0.50 8.72
N HIS A 414 9.48 1.52 8.59
CA HIS A 414 8.21 1.38 7.87
C HIS A 414 8.39 1.44 6.35
N TYR A 415 9.36 2.23 5.87
CA TYR A 415 9.61 2.37 4.43
C TYR A 415 10.58 1.33 3.86
N THR A 416 11.45 0.71 4.68
CA THR A 416 12.37 -0.34 4.21
C THR A 416 11.66 -1.52 3.58
N THR A 417 10.45 -1.86 4.04
CA THR A 417 9.62 -2.92 3.46
C THR A 417 9.03 -2.56 2.10
N ILE A 418 8.77 -1.27 1.84
CA ILE A 418 8.32 -0.79 0.52
C ILE A 418 9.50 -0.78 -0.44
N PHE A 419 10.65 -0.26 0.00
CA PHE A 419 11.84 -0.16 -0.83
C PHE A 419 12.47 -1.52 -1.17
N SER A 420 12.31 -2.54 -0.32
CA SER A 420 12.75 -3.90 -0.65
C SER A 420 11.95 -4.53 -1.80
N GLY A 421 10.69 -4.13 -1.99
CA GLY A 421 9.86 -4.51 -3.13
C GLY A 421 10.32 -3.91 -4.46
N ILE A 422 10.91 -2.70 -4.42
CA ILE A 422 11.52 -2.00 -5.57
C ILE A 422 13.03 -2.31 -5.59
N SER A 423 13.39 -3.59 -5.44
CA SER A 423 14.80 -3.99 -5.46
C SER A 423 15.38 -3.90 -6.88
N ALA A 424 16.68 -3.60 -6.96
CA ALA A 424 17.43 -3.57 -8.23
C ALA A 424 17.35 -4.92 -9.00
N SER A 425 17.13 -6.03 -8.32
CA SER A 425 16.88 -7.34 -8.93
C SER A 425 15.55 -7.41 -9.69
N SER A 426 14.50 -6.74 -9.21
CA SER A 426 13.21 -6.62 -9.92
C SER A 426 13.34 -5.76 -11.18
N LEU A 427 14.09 -4.66 -11.09
CA LEU A 427 14.34 -3.78 -12.22
C LEU A 427 15.21 -4.46 -13.30
N THR A 428 16.23 -5.22 -12.89
CA THR A 428 17.11 -5.95 -13.81
C THR A 428 16.42 -7.15 -14.47
N THR A 429 15.56 -7.88 -13.75
CA THR A 429 14.74 -8.95 -14.34
C THR A 429 13.70 -8.40 -15.32
N SER A 430 13.11 -7.24 -15.01
CA SER A 430 12.23 -6.49 -15.92
C SER A 430 12.97 -6.04 -17.19
N ALA A 431 14.15 -5.42 -17.05
CA ALA A 431 14.99 -5.02 -18.19
C ALA A 431 15.40 -6.21 -19.06
N ARG A 432 15.73 -7.35 -18.45
CA ARG A 432 16.05 -8.59 -19.18
C ARG A 432 14.82 -9.18 -19.88
N GLY A 433 13.63 -9.02 -19.29
CA GLY A 433 12.35 -9.37 -19.89
C GLY A 433 12.10 -8.58 -21.16
N VAL A 434 12.31 -7.26 -21.14
CA VAL A 434 12.22 -6.38 -22.31
C VAL A 434 13.20 -6.82 -23.40
N LEU A 435 14.47 -7.00 -23.05
CA LEU A 435 15.49 -7.34 -24.04
C LEU A 435 15.27 -8.73 -24.67
N SER A 436 14.63 -9.65 -23.95
CA SER A 436 14.34 -11.02 -24.43
C SER A 436 12.93 -11.22 -24.98
N GLY A 437 12.07 -10.19 -24.98
CA GLY A 437 10.66 -10.31 -25.34
C GLY A 437 9.87 -11.25 -24.41
N LYS A 438 10.32 -11.45 -23.17
CA LYS A 438 9.62 -12.26 -22.16
C LYS A 438 8.69 -11.39 -21.32
N ARG A 439 7.58 -11.98 -20.88
CA ARG A 439 6.52 -11.31 -20.11
C ARG A 439 7.10 -10.59 -18.88
N MET A 440 6.74 -9.31 -18.70
CA MET A 440 7.04 -8.59 -17.47
C MET A 440 6.19 -9.11 -16.30
N PRO A 441 6.77 -9.30 -15.10
CA PRO A 441 5.95 -9.39 -13.88
C PRO A 441 5.34 -8.01 -13.62
N SER A 442 4.01 -7.93 -13.66
CA SER A 442 3.27 -6.66 -13.54
C SER A 442 3.00 -6.22 -12.09
N LYS A 443 3.67 -6.81 -11.08
CA LYS A 443 3.31 -6.56 -9.67
C LYS A 443 4.52 -6.44 -8.77
N LEU A 444 4.49 -5.40 -7.94
CA LEU A 444 5.04 -5.47 -6.59
C LEU A 444 4.28 -6.60 -5.88
N GLY A 445 4.97 -7.70 -5.56
CA GLY A 445 4.40 -8.91 -4.98
C GLY A 445 3.88 -8.72 -3.55
N LEU A 446 2.88 -7.86 -3.37
CA LEU A 446 2.12 -7.77 -2.14
C LEU A 446 1.02 -8.83 -2.23
N ASP A 447 1.34 -10.01 -1.69
CA ASP A 447 0.36 -11.07 -1.49
C ASP A 447 -0.85 -10.54 -0.71
N LEU A 448 -2.02 -11.08 -1.01
CA LEU A 448 -3.25 -10.76 -0.29
C LEU A 448 -2.99 -10.99 1.21
N PRO A 449 -3.19 -9.99 2.09
CA PRO A 449 -3.13 -10.25 3.51
C PRO A 449 -4.18 -11.32 3.84
N PRO A 450 -3.82 -12.30 4.70
CA PRO A 450 -4.74 -13.35 5.11
C PRO A 450 -6.02 -12.75 5.69
N PRO A 451 -7.18 -13.43 5.51
CA PRO A 451 -8.43 -12.98 6.09
C PRO A 451 -8.26 -12.84 7.61
N ARG A 452 -8.68 -11.69 8.14
CA ARG A 452 -8.48 -11.37 9.56
C ARG A 452 -9.55 -12.06 10.39
N PRO A 453 -9.23 -12.55 11.61
CA PRO A 453 -10.08 -13.50 12.34
C PRO A 453 -11.47 -12.94 12.68
N TRP A 454 -11.60 -11.62 12.87
CA TRP A 454 -12.89 -10.97 13.14
C TRP A 454 -13.84 -10.92 11.93
N MET A 455 -13.40 -11.27 10.72
CA MET A 455 -14.27 -11.36 9.54
C MET A 455 -15.14 -12.63 9.52
N HIS A 456 -14.98 -13.53 10.49
CA HIS A 456 -15.72 -14.80 10.60
C HIS A 456 -16.66 -14.86 11.81
N MET A 457 -16.87 -13.75 12.53
CA MET A 457 -17.75 -13.72 13.71
C MET A 457 -19.24 -13.72 13.30
N PRO A 458 -20.12 -14.43 14.02
CA PRO A 458 -21.55 -14.37 13.76
C PRO A 458 -22.10 -12.97 14.09
N LEU A 459 -23.12 -12.54 13.34
CA LEU A 459 -23.66 -11.17 13.40
C LEU A 459 -24.05 -10.71 14.81
N ARG A 460 -24.62 -11.64 15.59
CA ARG A 460 -25.06 -11.40 16.97
C ARG A 460 -23.88 -11.13 17.91
N GLU A 461 -22.81 -11.91 17.79
CA GLU A 461 -21.59 -11.71 18.59
C GLU A 461 -20.91 -10.39 18.20
N TYR A 462 -20.89 -10.04 16.91
CA TYR A 462 -20.36 -8.76 16.47
C TYR A 462 -21.16 -7.57 17.00
N TRP A 463 -22.49 -7.65 17.02
CA TRP A 463 -23.34 -6.59 17.60
C TRP A 463 -23.12 -6.45 19.11
N MET A 464 -23.05 -7.56 19.84
CA MET A 464 -22.77 -7.53 21.28
C MET A 464 -21.39 -6.94 21.57
N LEU A 465 -20.38 -7.30 20.78
CA LEU A 465 -19.03 -6.75 20.89
C LEU A 465 -19.02 -5.24 20.62
N CYS A 466 -19.73 -4.76 19.59
CA CYS A 466 -19.89 -3.33 19.32
C CYS A 466 -20.55 -2.59 20.49
N HIS A 467 -21.68 -3.11 20.98
CA HIS A 467 -22.44 -2.49 22.05
C HIS A 467 -21.65 -2.45 23.37
N ASN A 468 -21.05 -3.58 23.76
CA ASN A 468 -20.30 -3.71 25.02
C ASN A 468 -19.07 -2.82 25.03
N SER A 469 -18.38 -2.69 23.90
CA SER A 469 -17.17 -1.85 23.78
C SER A 469 -17.44 -0.35 24.02
N ILE A 470 -18.62 0.15 23.61
CA ILE A 470 -19.01 1.55 23.86
C ILE A 470 -19.46 1.73 25.31
N VAL A 471 -20.19 0.76 25.87
CA VAL A 471 -20.63 0.81 27.26
C VAL A 471 -19.45 0.74 28.23
N SER A 472 -18.44 -0.09 27.97
CA SER A 472 -17.24 -0.19 28.81
C SER A 472 -16.36 1.06 28.75
N SER A 473 -16.28 1.72 27.59
CA SER A 473 -15.53 2.97 27.44
C SER A 473 -16.05 4.11 28.34
N VAL A 474 -17.36 4.12 28.66
CA VAL A 474 -17.97 5.09 29.57
C VAL A 474 -17.61 4.82 31.02
N ALA A 475 -17.69 3.55 31.43
CA ALA A 475 -17.37 3.13 32.79
C ALA A 475 -15.93 3.52 33.15
N ASN A 476 -14.99 3.44 32.20
CA ASN A 476 -13.59 3.84 32.41
C ASN A 476 -13.35 5.35 32.41
N GLY A 477 -14.16 6.14 31.69
CA GLY A 477 -14.09 7.61 31.73
C GLY A 477 -14.47 8.19 33.10
N GLU A 478 -15.40 7.53 33.78
CA GLU A 478 -15.88 7.93 35.12
C GLU A 478 -14.85 7.68 36.25
N PHE A 479 -13.91 6.75 36.07
CA PHE A 479 -12.81 6.51 37.03
C PHE A 479 -11.56 7.38 36.79
N SER A 480 -11.57 8.24 35.77
CA SER A 480 -10.40 9.02 35.34
C SER A 480 -10.44 10.52 35.70
N ASN A 481 -11.54 11.00 36.28
CA ASN A 481 -11.69 12.38 36.75
C ASN A 481 -11.42 12.52 38.25
#